data_AF-A0A1B7N8D5-F1
#
_entry.id   AF-A0A1B7N8D5-F1
#
_cell.length_a   1.000
_cell.length_b   1.000
_cell.length_c   1.000
_cell.angle_alpha   90.00
_cell.angle_beta   90.00
_cell.angle_gamma   90.00
#
_symmetry.space_group_name_H-M   'P 1'
#
loop_
_entity.id
_entity.type
_entity.pdbx_description
1 polymer ?
#
loop_
_entity_poly.entity_id
_entity_poly.type
_entity_poly.pdbx_seq_one_letter_code
_entity_poly.pdbx_strand_id
1 'polypeptide(L)'
;MVSYAFIYATAISYILQVVKAQQTSGTPPSSWPQVYPGMPNGDYSPEWQAYFQVTERLPNVTWPLARNWAGNIPVQREGHPNDTLFFWAFESQKGSLTSTSTDEPWGIWLNGGPGSSSM
;
A
#
# COMPACT_ATOMS: atom_id res chain seq x y z
N MET A 1 -37.32 6.60 -43.52
CA MET A 1 -37.34 6.73 -42.06
C MET A 1 -36.41 5.68 -41.49
N VAL A 2 -35.21 6.08 -41.06
CA VAL A 2 -34.22 5.16 -40.46
C VAL A 2 -34.69 4.85 -39.04
N SER A 3 -34.88 3.56 -38.74
CA SER A 3 -35.43 3.09 -37.47
C SER A 3 -34.39 3.26 -36.35
N TYR A 4 -34.73 4.07 -35.34
CA TYR A 4 -33.90 4.36 -34.16
C TYR A 4 -33.58 3.13 -33.28
N ALA A 5 -34.18 1.96 -33.57
CA ALA A 5 -33.96 0.73 -32.82
C ALA A 5 -32.57 0.10 -33.04
N PHE A 6 -31.87 0.42 -34.14
CA PHE A 6 -30.55 -0.17 -34.44
C PHE A 6 -29.36 0.55 -33.79
N ILE A 7 -29.56 1.74 -33.22
CA ILE A 7 -28.46 2.52 -32.62
C ILE A 7 -28.20 2.11 -31.16
N TYR A 8 -29.19 1.54 -30.46
CA TYR A 8 -29.04 1.14 -29.07
C TYR A 8 -28.44 -0.27 -28.88
N ALA A 9 -28.57 -1.17 -29.86
CA ALA A 9 -28.07 -2.54 -29.75
C ALA A 9 -26.53 -2.65 -29.88
N THR A 10 -25.90 -1.72 -30.61
CA THR A 10 -24.44 -1.69 -30.80
C THR A 10 -23.71 -0.99 -29.64
N ALA A 11 -24.35 -0.06 -28.93
CA ALA A 11 -23.75 0.64 -27.81
C ALA A 11 -23.59 -0.24 -26.55
N ILE A 12 -24.56 -1.13 -26.27
CA ILE A 12 -24.52 -2.02 -25.09
C ILE A 12 -23.41 -3.09 -25.22
N SER A 13 -23.13 -3.52 -26.46
CA SER A 13 -22.08 -4.52 -26.75
C SER A 13 -20.66 -3.98 -26.54
N TYR A 14 -20.48 -2.65 -26.64
CA TYR A 14 -19.18 -2.01 -26.40
C TYR A 14 -18.93 -1.75 -24.91
N ILE A 15 -19.98 -1.42 -24.14
CA ILE A 15 -19.83 -1.14 -22.69
C ILE A 15 -19.50 -2.42 -21.90
N LEU A 16 -19.95 -3.59 -22.33
CA LEU A 16 -19.60 -4.88 -21.70
C LEU A 16 -18.16 -5.35 -22.01
N GLN A 17 -17.52 -4.83 -23.06
CA GLN A 17 -16.14 -5.18 -23.43
C GLN A 17 -15.10 -4.38 -22.62
N VAL A 18 -15.46 -3.21 -22.09
CA VAL A 18 -14.54 -2.34 -21.34
C VAL A 18 -14.36 -2.80 -19.88
N VAL A 19 -15.26 -3.62 -19.33
CA VAL A 19 -15.13 -4.20 -17.97
C VAL A 19 -14.11 -5.35 -17.92
N LYS A 20 -13.51 -5.76 -19.04
CA LYS A 20 -12.39 -6.70 -19.09
C LYS A 20 -11.01 -6.02 -19.08
N ALA A 21 -10.93 -4.78 -18.60
CA ALA A 21 -9.67 -4.09 -18.40
C ALA A 21 -8.87 -4.76 -17.26
N GLN A 22 -7.95 -5.65 -17.68
CA GLN A 22 -6.67 -5.94 -17.03
C GLN A 22 -6.72 -6.40 -15.56
N GLN A 23 -7.24 -7.60 -15.32
CA GLN A 23 -6.62 -8.45 -14.30
C GLN A 23 -5.62 -9.34 -15.01
N THR A 24 -4.42 -8.81 -15.25
CA THR A 24 -3.28 -9.67 -15.60
C THR A 24 -3.08 -10.62 -14.42
N SER A 25 -3.44 -11.88 -14.61
CA SER A 25 -3.25 -13.00 -13.68
C SER A 25 -1.76 -13.36 -13.53
N GLY A 26 -0.92 -12.38 -13.27
CA GLY A 26 0.40 -12.63 -12.69
C GLY A 26 0.22 -12.53 -11.19
N THR A 27 0.57 -13.59 -10.44
CA THR A 27 0.89 -13.42 -9.02
C THR A 27 1.85 -12.23 -8.95
N PRO A 28 1.52 -11.14 -8.24
CA PRO A 28 2.47 -10.06 -8.03
C PRO A 28 3.77 -10.69 -7.54
N PRO A 29 4.95 -10.25 -8.02
CA PRO A 29 6.21 -10.81 -7.54
C PRO A 29 6.23 -10.68 -6.02
N SER A 30 5.96 -11.78 -5.32
CA SER A 30 5.99 -11.83 -3.87
C SER A 30 7.46 -11.92 -3.50
N SER A 31 8.09 -10.77 -3.30
CA SER A 31 9.40 -10.74 -2.68
C SER A 31 9.22 -11.08 -1.20
N TRP A 32 10.10 -11.93 -0.69
CA TRP A 32 10.27 -12.09 0.75
C TRP A 32 10.59 -10.75 1.41
N PRO A 33 10.20 -10.54 2.67
CA PRO A 33 10.57 -9.35 3.44
C PRO A 33 12.07 -9.10 3.31
N GLN A 34 12.44 -7.89 2.89
CA GLN A 34 13.84 -7.52 2.77
C GLN A 34 14.32 -7.00 4.12
N VAL A 35 15.45 -7.54 4.60
CA VAL A 35 16.17 -7.01 5.76
C VAL A 35 17.16 -5.98 5.25
N TYR A 36 16.98 -4.72 5.65
CA TYR A 36 17.87 -3.64 5.26
C TYR A 36 19.00 -3.48 6.30
N PRO A 37 20.17 -2.94 5.90
CA PRO A 37 21.25 -2.64 6.84
C PRO A 37 20.77 -1.72 7.97
N GLY A 38 21.25 -1.98 9.20
CA GLY A 38 20.94 -1.15 10.37
C GLY A 38 19.65 -1.53 11.11
N MET A 39 19.08 -2.71 10.84
CA MET A 39 17.92 -3.22 11.57
C MET A 39 18.20 -3.28 13.09
N PRO A 40 17.37 -2.64 13.94
CA PRO A 40 17.51 -2.75 15.39
C PRO A 40 17.26 -4.17 15.89
N ASN A 41 17.73 -4.45 17.11
CA ASN A 41 17.44 -5.69 17.81
C ASN A 41 16.44 -5.44 18.94
N GLY A 42 15.64 -6.46 19.28
CA GLY A 42 14.68 -6.41 20.38
C GLY A 42 13.34 -5.78 20.00
N ASP A 43 12.60 -5.37 21.02
CA ASP A 43 11.24 -4.85 20.87
C ASP A 43 11.18 -3.51 20.13
N TYR A 44 9.98 -3.19 19.63
CA TYR A 44 9.73 -1.90 18.98
C TYR A 44 9.96 -0.73 19.93
N SER A 45 10.69 0.25 19.42
CA SER A 45 11.24 1.38 20.14
C SER A 45 11.51 2.53 19.15
N PRO A 46 11.81 3.76 19.60
CA PRO A 46 12.08 4.89 18.71
C PRO A 46 13.17 4.63 17.66
N GLU A 47 14.11 3.72 17.93
CA GLU A 47 15.14 3.26 17.01
C GLU A 47 14.54 2.66 15.72
N TRP A 48 13.42 1.95 15.84
CA TRP A 48 12.70 1.41 14.68
C TRP A 48 12.03 2.49 13.83
N GLN A 49 11.71 3.66 14.41
CA GLN A 49 11.21 4.79 13.62
C GLN A 49 12.27 5.30 12.66
N ALA A 50 13.55 5.33 13.07
CA ALA A 50 14.64 5.70 12.18
C ALA A 50 14.87 4.63 11.09
N TYR A 51 14.82 3.36 11.48
CA TYR A 51 15.03 2.23 10.55
C TYR A 51 13.99 2.18 9.42
N PHE A 52 12.71 2.42 9.73
CA PHE A 52 11.65 2.40 8.70
C PHE A 52 11.49 3.71 7.95
N GLN A 53 12.16 4.79 8.35
CA GLN A 53 11.94 6.10 7.74
C GLN A 53 12.44 6.08 6.29
N VAL A 54 11.58 6.49 5.35
CA VAL A 54 11.99 6.65 3.96
C VAL A 54 12.74 7.97 3.82
N THR A 55 14.06 7.88 3.72
CA THR A 55 14.95 9.04 3.60
C THR A 55 15.40 9.31 2.17
N GLU A 56 15.32 8.31 1.30
CA GLU A 56 15.68 8.42 -0.11
C GLU A 56 14.49 8.85 -0.98
N ARG A 57 14.77 9.54 -2.09
CA ARG A 57 13.72 9.91 -3.05
C ARG A 57 13.20 8.66 -3.75
N LEU A 58 11.88 8.55 -3.84
CA LEU A 58 11.27 7.50 -4.63
C LEU A 58 11.52 7.74 -6.13
N PRO A 59 11.79 6.68 -6.91
CA PRO A 59 11.96 6.80 -8.35
C PRO A 59 10.77 7.52 -9.00
N ASN A 60 11.04 8.50 -9.86
CA ASN A 60 10.04 9.28 -10.59
C ASN A 60 9.07 10.12 -9.74
N VAL A 61 9.28 10.24 -8.43
CA VAL A 61 8.53 11.19 -7.59
C VAL A 61 9.28 12.51 -7.55
N THR A 62 8.77 13.51 -8.27
CA THR A 62 9.40 14.82 -8.44
C THR A 62 8.89 15.89 -7.47
N TRP A 63 7.86 15.57 -6.69
CA TRP A 63 7.28 16.44 -5.66
C TRP A 63 7.70 15.99 -4.25
N PRO A 64 7.68 16.90 -3.26
CA PRO A 64 7.93 16.50 -1.88
C PRO A 64 6.82 15.58 -1.39
N LEU A 65 7.20 14.48 -0.75
CA LEU A 65 6.30 13.63 0.01
C LEU A 65 6.26 14.07 1.47
N ALA A 66 5.12 13.87 2.13
CA ALA A 66 5.04 13.95 3.57
C ALA A 66 6.00 12.94 4.21
N ARG A 67 6.50 13.23 5.40
CA ARG A 67 7.41 12.32 6.12
C ARG A 67 6.73 10.96 6.31
N ASN A 68 7.41 9.90 5.90
CA ASN A 68 6.81 8.58 5.77
C ASN A 68 7.77 7.45 6.17
N TRP A 69 7.18 6.30 6.48
CA TRP A 69 7.87 5.08 6.92
C TRP A 69 7.33 3.89 6.15
N ALA A 70 8.20 2.99 5.72
CA ALA A 70 7.80 1.77 5.03
C ALA A 70 8.68 0.59 5.44
N GLY A 71 8.08 -0.59 5.52
CA GLY A 71 8.81 -1.80 5.87
C GLY A 71 7.90 -2.96 6.24
N ASN A 72 8.50 -4.03 6.75
CA ASN A 72 7.80 -5.22 7.21
C ASN A 72 7.82 -5.30 8.73
N ILE A 73 6.67 -5.61 9.33
CA ILE A 73 6.53 -5.87 10.77
C ILE A 73 6.18 -7.34 11.00
N PRO A 74 6.87 -8.08 11.91
CA PRO A 74 6.42 -9.38 12.38
C PRO A 74 4.97 -9.37 12.85
N VAL A 75 4.26 -10.41 12.47
CA VAL A 75 2.96 -10.81 12.99
C VAL A 75 3.11 -12.16 13.65
N GLN A 76 2.34 -12.39 14.72
CA GLN A 76 2.42 -13.63 15.50
C GLN A 76 1.72 -14.78 14.76
N ARG A 77 2.33 -15.25 13.67
CA ARG A 77 1.84 -16.35 12.85
C ARG A 77 2.83 -17.50 12.86
N GLU A 78 2.85 -18.21 13.98
CA GLU A 78 3.70 -19.38 14.19
C GLU A 78 3.53 -20.41 13.06
N GLY A 79 4.66 -20.90 12.53
CA GLY A 79 4.69 -21.94 11.49
C GLY A 79 4.36 -21.49 10.07
N HIS A 80 4.07 -20.20 9.84
CA HIS A 80 3.83 -19.68 8.50
C HIS A 80 5.12 -19.12 7.88
N PRO A 81 5.47 -19.46 6.63
CA PRO A 81 6.72 -18.98 6.02
C PRO A 81 6.83 -17.45 5.97
N ASN A 82 5.71 -16.76 5.71
CA ASN A 82 5.61 -15.30 5.74
C ASN A 82 4.89 -14.84 7.01
N ASP A 83 5.65 -14.55 8.05
CA ASP A 83 5.16 -14.09 9.36
C ASP A 83 5.29 -12.58 9.51
N THR A 84 5.26 -11.81 8.41
CA THR A 84 5.29 -10.34 8.46
C THR A 84 4.20 -9.71 7.59
N LEU A 85 3.87 -8.44 7.88
CA LEU A 85 3.05 -7.59 7.03
C LEU A 85 3.83 -6.36 6.60
N PHE A 86 3.69 -5.98 5.33
CA PHE A 86 4.20 -4.71 4.82
C PHE A 86 3.28 -3.56 5.24
N PHE A 87 3.87 -2.41 5.59
CA PHE A 87 3.15 -1.16 5.82
C PHE A 87 3.84 0.00 5.09
N TRP A 88 3.06 1.05 4.83
CA TRP A 88 3.57 2.36 4.44
C TRP A 88 2.75 3.43 5.15
N ALA A 89 3.35 4.13 6.10
CA ALA A 89 2.73 5.14 6.93
C ALA A 89 3.17 6.55 6.52
N PHE A 90 2.26 7.52 6.59
CA PHE A 90 2.51 8.94 6.31
C PHE A 90 2.05 9.79 7.49
N GLU A 91 2.84 10.78 7.86
CA GLU A 91 2.41 11.81 8.79
C GLU A 91 1.54 12.86 8.07
N SER A 92 0.49 13.33 8.74
CA SER A 92 -0.30 14.49 8.28
C SER A 92 0.45 15.81 8.50
N GLN A 93 1.21 15.88 9.59
CA GLN A 93 2.12 16.97 9.93
C GLN A 93 3.32 16.41 10.70
N LYS A 94 4.44 17.15 10.68
CA LYS A 94 5.68 16.69 11.33
C LYS A 94 5.42 16.39 12.81
N GLY A 95 5.56 15.12 13.18
CA GLY A 95 5.38 14.64 14.55
C GLY A 95 4.03 14.00 14.84
N SER A 96 3.08 13.98 13.89
CA SER A 96 1.74 13.42 14.14
C SER A 96 1.74 11.91 14.38
N LEU A 97 2.79 11.18 13.98
CA LEU A 97 2.95 9.75 14.28
C LEU A 97 4.04 9.45 15.32
N THR A 98 4.94 10.41 15.58
CA THR A 98 6.19 10.15 16.29
C THR A 98 6.38 10.98 17.57
N SER A 99 5.64 12.08 17.74
CA SER A 99 5.69 12.89 18.94
C SER A 99 4.93 12.21 20.09
N THR A 100 5.45 12.28 21.31
CA THR A 100 4.78 11.79 22.51
C THR A 100 3.75 12.79 23.07
N SER A 101 3.61 13.96 22.46
CA SER A 101 2.79 15.08 22.93
C SER A 101 1.71 15.49 21.93
N THR A 102 1.30 14.60 21.03
CA THR A 102 0.29 14.87 20.00
C THR A 102 -1.03 14.20 20.35
N ASP A 103 -2.13 14.92 20.16
CA ASP A 103 -3.50 14.39 20.28
C ASP A 103 -4.09 14.02 18.90
N GLU A 104 -3.28 14.03 17.84
CA GLU A 104 -3.72 13.72 16.49
C GLU A 104 -4.06 12.23 16.34
N PRO A 105 -5.21 11.88 15.74
CA PRO A 105 -5.60 10.50 15.58
C PRO A 105 -4.76 9.76 14.53
N TRP A 106 -4.60 8.46 14.74
CA TRP A 106 -4.01 7.58 13.73
C TRP A 106 -5.10 7.00 12.82
N GLY A 107 -4.90 7.11 11.52
CA GLY A 107 -5.72 6.45 10.51
C GLY A 107 -5.06 5.16 10.04
N ILE A 108 -5.79 4.05 10.08
CA ILE A 108 -5.38 2.78 9.47
C ILE A 108 -6.31 2.52 8.30
N TRP A 109 -5.74 2.36 7.11
CA TRP A 109 -6.47 2.08 5.88
C TRP A 109 -6.26 0.63 5.45
N LEU A 110 -7.36 -0.11 5.26
CA LEU A 110 -7.35 -1.52 4.88
C LEU A 110 -8.27 -1.72 3.66
N ASN A 111 -7.69 -2.09 2.52
CA ASN A 111 -8.46 -2.49 1.35
C ASN A 111 -9.16 -3.84 1.58
N GLY A 112 -10.38 -3.96 1.05
CA GLY A 112 -11.18 -5.19 1.11
C GLY A 112 -10.85 -6.19 -0.01
N GLY A 113 -11.64 -7.25 -0.12
CA GLY A 113 -11.40 -8.31 -1.11
C GLY A 113 -11.86 -9.68 -0.63
N PRO A 114 -11.05 -10.72 -0.83
CA PRO A 114 -9.78 -10.89 -0.11
C PRO A 114 -8.56 -10.89 -1.05
N GLY A 115 -7.37 -10.61 -0.49
CA GLY A 115 -6.11 -10.66 -1.24
C GLY A 115 -5.74 -9.39 -1.99
N SER A 116 -6.53 -8.31 -1.88
CA SER A 116 -6.15 -6.99 -2.40
C SER A 116 -5.14 -6.31 -1.48
N SER A 117 -4.15 -5.67 -2.08
CA SER A 117 -3.20 -4.80 -1.39
C SER A 117 -3.88 -3.50 -0.93
N SER A 118 -3.44 -2.93 0.19
CA SER A 118 -3.82 -1.56 0.62
C SER A 118 -2.94 -0.47 -0.01
N MET A 119 -1.93 -0.86 -0.79
CA MET A 119 -1.18 -0.03 -1.74
C MET A 119 -1.86 -0.04 -3.10
#